data_AF-A0A930AYQ8-F1
#
_entry.id   AF-A0A930AYQ8-F1
#
_cell.length_a   1.000
_cell.length_b   1.000
_cell.length_c   1.000
_cell.angle_alpha   90.00
_cell.angle_beta   90.00
_cell.angle_gamma   90.00
#
_symmetry.space_group_name_H-M   'P 1'
#
loop_
_entity.id
_entity.type
_entity.pdbx_description
1 polymer ?
#
loop_
_entity_poly.entity_id
_entity_poly.type
_entity_poly.pdbx_seq_one_letter_code
_entity_poly.pdbx_strand_id
1 'polypeptide(L)'
;MKKIVLLPMDERPCNYKFPKRLFENEEIQIIEPEQLGFKKDGADYQAIKEFLCKECKDAYGLIISMDMLLYGGLIPSRIHHQDEEILIKKLETIKELRKENPNLKIFAFQCIMRCPSYSSSDEEPDYYEEYGKQIHDLGEAVNMHQVGISQGQRISELTKEIPEEYIEDFISRREINRQMNMNVIDLLQEGYLDSLIIPQDDSTTYGYPAMDQKVIREKIQELGLIDRVLIYPGADEVELTLFARMLNTIKGKCPKVYVKYACEKSKQIVPLYEGFPLDSTVAY
;
A
#
# COMPACT_ATOMS: atom_id res chain seq x y z
N MET A 1 7.83 29.33 2.63
CA MET A 1 7.98 28.04 1.93
C MET A 1 7.83 26.92 2.94
N LYS A 2 6.98 25.92 2.68
CA LYS A 2 6.81 24.71 3.48
C LYS A 2 7.54 23.58 2.78
N LYS A 3 8.46 22.92 3.50
CA LYS A 3 9.18 21.74 3.02
C LYS A 3 8.33 20.50 3.27
N ILE A 4 8.11 19.70 2.22
CA ILE A 4 7.48 18.39 2.31
C ILE A 4 8.52 17.36 1.86
N VAL A 5 8.76 16.36 2.70
CA VAL A 5 9.60 15.21 2.34
C VAL A 5 8.71 14.13 1.75
N LEU A 6 9.14 13.56 0.63
CA LEU A 6 8.51 12.42 -0.02
C LEU A 6 9.48 11.23 0.05
N LEU A 7 9.04 10.14 0.69
CA LEU A 7 9.59 8.82 0.44
C LEU A 7 8.61 8.07 -0.48
N PRO A 8 8.89 8.01 -1.79
CA PRO A 8 7.97 7.45 -2.75
C PRO A 8 7.91 5.93 -2.67
N MET A 9 6.87 5.33 -3.26
CA MET A 9 6.59 3.91 -3.31
C MET A 9 7.59 3.12 -4.14
N ASP A 10 8.04 3.71 -5.25
CA ASP A 10 9.02 3.16 -6.17
C ASP A 10 9.51 4.24 -7.15
N GLU A 11 10.35 3.84 -8.10
CA GLU A 11 10.98 4.73 -9.09
C GLU A 11 10.05 5.16 -10.25
N ARG A 12 8.84 4.59 -10.35
CA ARG A 12 7.95 4.85 -11.49
C ARG A 12 7.56 6.31 -11.53
N PRO A 13 7.41 6.94 -12.71
CA PRO A 13 7.16 8.37 -12.81
C PRO A 13 5.93 8.88 -12.05
N CYS A 14 4.88 8.07 -11.93
CA CYS A 14 3.67 8.39 -11.14
C CYS A 14 3.99 8.64 -9.68
N ASN A 15 4.93 7.89 -9.11
CA ASN A 15 5.33 7.99 -7.71
C ASN A 15 6.51 8.96 -7.54
N TYR A 16 7.56 8.84 -8.36
CA TYR A 16 8.76 9.64 -8.16
C TYR A 16 8.73 11.03 -8.80
N LYS A 17 8.18 11.18 -10.02
CA LYS A 17 8.34 12.43 -10.81
C LYS A 17 7.12 13.33 -10.78
N PHE A 18 5.92 12.74 -10.81
CA PHE A 18 4.68 13.49 -10.94
C PHE A 18 4.37 14.33 -9.70
N PRO A 19 4.61 13.88 -8.44
CA PRO A 19 4.31 14.69 -7.28
C PRO A 19 5.02 16.04 -7.30
N LYS A 20 6.33 16.04 -7.56
CA LYS A 20 7.10 17.27 -7.66
C LYS A 20 6.62 18.17 -8.80
N ARG A 21 6.41 17.61 -9.99
CA ARG A 21 5.94 18.37 -11.16
C ARG A 21 4.57 19.00 -10.97
N LEU A 22 3.70 18.39 -10.17
CA LEU A 22 2.33 18.86 -9.97
C LEU A 22 2.16 19.78 -8.76
N PHE A 23 2.96 19.59 -7.71
CA PHE A 23 2.74 20.23 -6.42
C PHE A 23 3.84 21.18 -5.96
N GLU A 24 5.06 21.11 -6.51
CA GLU A 24 6.12 22.07 -6.17
C GLU A 24 5.84 23.45 -6.77
N ASN A 25 6.00 24.50 -5.96
CA ASN A 25 5.77 25.89 -6.34
C ASN A 25 6.43 26.84 -5.31
N GLU A 26 6.19 28.15 -5.43
CA GLU A 26 6.80 29.17 -4.55
C GLU A 26 6.46 28.98 -3.04
N GLU A 27 5.34 28.33 -2.72
CA GLU A 27 4.93 28.07 -1.35
C GLU A 27 5.42 26.71 -0.82
N ILE A 28 5.66 25.75 -1.70
CA ILE A 28 5.87 24.32 -1.38
C ILE A 28 7.14 23.81 -2.04
N GLN A 29 8.07 23.30 -1.24
CA GLN A 29 9.28 22.62 -1.70
C GLN A 29 9.16 21.12 -1.44
N ILE A 30 9.47 20.29 -2.45
CA ILE A 30 9.41 18.83 -2.35
C ILE A 30 10.82 18.26 -2.41
N ILE A 31 11.20 17.57 -1.32
CA ILE A 31 12.47 16.87 -1.20
C ILE A 31 12.22 15.36 -1.23
N GLU A 32 12.91 14.70 -2.14
CA GLU A 32 12.84 13.27 -2.40
C GLU A 32 14.27 12.70 -2.39
N PRO A 33 14.46 11.40 -2.11
CA PRO A 33 15.79 10.79 -2.14
C PRO A 33 16.34 10.80 -3.57
N GLU A 34 17.65 10.97 -3.72
CA GLU A 34 18.33 10.94 -5.03
C GLU A 34 18.43 9.52 -5.61
N GLN A 35 18.40 8.51 -4.74
CA GLN A 35 18.50 7.10 -5.11
C GLN A 35 17.37 6.32 -4.47
N LEU A 36 16.74 5.49 -5.29
CA LEU A 36 15.73 4.51 -4.91
C LEU A 36 16.19 3.12 -5.37
N GLY A 37 15.41 2.11 -5.05
CA GLY A 37 15.49 0.82 -5.74
C GLY A 37 15.11 0.95 -7.22
N PHE A 38 15.25 -0.15 -7.95
CA PHE A 38 14.80 -0.26 -9.33
C PHE A 38 14.18 -1.63 -9.55
N LYS A 39 12.87 -1.66 -9.82
CA LYS A 39 12.10 -2.91 -9.94
C LYS A 39 12.36 -3.86 -8.77
N LYS A 40 12.92 -5.05 -9.04
CA LYS A 40 13.21 -6.11 -8.06
C LYS A 40 14.40 -5.77 -7.15
N ASP A 41 15.24 -4.82 -7.52
CA ASP A 41 16.38 -4.39 -6.71
C ASP A 41 15.92 -3.34 -5.69
N GLY A 42 15.83 -3.73 -4.42
CA GLY A 42 15.38 -2.86 -3.35
C GLY A 42 16.38 -1.75 -2.97
N ALA A 43 15.86 -0.61 -2.54
CA ALA A 43 16.65 0.48 -1.98
C ALA A 43 17.40 0.06 -0.70
N ASP A 44 18.57 0.67 -0.47
CA ASP A 44 19.32 0.48 0.78
C ASP A 44 18.61 1.16 1.96
N TYR A 45 18.24 0.37 2.96
CA TYR A 45 17.52 0.86 4.13
C TYR A 45 18.28 1.95 4.91
N GLN A 46 19.61 1.82 5.02
CA GLN A 46 20.40 2.77 5.79
C GLN A 46 20.45 4.13 5.09
N ALA A 47 20.61 4.15 3.76
CA ALA A 47 20.51 5.36 2.95
C ALA A 47 19.13 6.03 3.06
N ILE A 48 18.05 5.25 3.02
CA ILE A 48 16.68 5.76 3.23
C ILE A 48 16.52 6.35 4.63
N LYS A 49 16.98 5.65 5.67
CA LYS A 49 16.92 6.14 7.06
C LYS A 49 17.70 7.45 7.23
N GLU A 50 18.91 7.53 6.70
CA GLU A 50 19.75 8.74 6.76
C GLU A 50 19.10 9.92 6.04
N PHE A 51 18.54 9.68 4.85
CA PHE A 51 17.77 10.68 4.11
C PHE A 51 16.60 11.21 4.95
N LEU A 52 15.77 10.32 5.50
CA LEU A 52 14.62 10.70 6.31
C LEU A 52 15.02 11.50 7.55
N CYS A 53 16.00 11.02 8.33
CA CYS A 53 16.46 11.68 9.55
C CYS A 53 17.12 13.04 9.26
N LYS A 54 17.75 13.21 8.09
CA LYS A 54 18.33 14.49 7.68
C LYS A 54 17.25 15.46 7.24
N GLU A 55 16.41 15.06 6.29
CA GLU A 55 15.51 15.98 5.59
C GLU A 55 14.24 16.29 6.39
N CYS A 56 13.86 15.48 7.37
CA CYS A 56 12.68 15.75 8.20
C CYS A 56 12.89 16.79 9.30
N LYS A 57 14.13 17.18 9.64
CA LYS A 57 14.47 18.08 10.77
C LYS A 57 13.76 19.44 10.72
N ASP A 58 13.57 19.96 9.51
CA ASP A 58 12.96 21.25 9.22
C ASP A 58 11.72 21.13 8.32
N ALA A 59 11.25 19.90 8.10
CA ALA A 59 10.11 19.62 7.25
C ALA A 59 8.78 19.96 7.96
N TYR A 60 7.82 20.44 7.18
CA TYR A 60 6.44 20.59 7.64
C TYR A 60 5.72 19.24 7.66
N GLY A 61 5.93 18.42 6.63
CA GLY A 61 5.28 17.14 6.49
C GLY A 61 6.14 16.11 5.76
N LEU A 62 5.80 14.85 5.99
CA LEU A 62 6.37 13.66 5.39
C LEU A 62 5.22 12.86 4.75
N ILE A 63 5.34 12.55 3.46
CA ILE A 63 4.53 11.54 2.80
C ILE A 63 5.43 10.33 2.59
N ILE A 64 5.02 9.16 3.09
CA ILE A 64 5.89 7.99 3.19
C ILE A 64 5.21 6.69 2.76
N SER A 65 5.82 6.01 1.81
CA SER A 65 5.56 4.60 1.53
C SER A 65 6.23 3.73 2.60
N MET A 66 5.42 2.95 3.31
CA MET A 66 5.95 1.94 4.24
C MET A 66 6.58 0.77 3.47
N ASP A 67 6.14 0.48 2.25
CA ASP A 67 6.76 -0.54 1.40
C ASP A 67 8.21 -0.17 1.03
N MET A 68 8.45 1.10 0.69
CA MET A 68 9.81 1.61 0.45
C MET A 68 10.67 1.57 1.71
N LEU A 69 10.15 2.00 2.86
CA LEU A 69 10.89 1.98 4.12
C LEU A 69 11.27 0.55 4.55
N LEU A 70 10.34 -0.39 4.44
CA LEU A 70 10.49 -1.74 4.97
C LEU A 70 11.26 -2.65 4.02
N TYR A 71 10.99 -2.58 2.73
CA TYR A 71 11.48 -3.54 1.74
C TYR A 71 12.38 -2.93 0.67
N GLY A 72 12.44 -1.60 0.58
CA GLY A 72 13.18 -0.90 -0.47
C GLY A 72 12.38 -0.70 -1.75
N GLY A 73 11.05 -0.92 -1.72
CA GLY A 73 10.12 -0.60 -2.80
C GLY A 73 8.88 -1.51 -2.80
N LEU A 74 7.92 -1.21 -3.68
CA LEU A 74 6.71 -2.01 -3.85
C LEU A 74 6.97 -3.43 -4.40
N ILE A 75 7.78 -3.56 -5.45
CA ILE A 75 8.13 -4.88 -6.01
C ILE A 75 8.98 -5.69 -5.00
N PRO A 76 10.01 -5.11 -4.35
CA PRO A 76 10.75 -5.76 -3.28
C PRO A 76 9.86 -6.28 -2.14
N SER A 77 8.76 -5.60 -1.81
CA SER A 77 7.80 -6.08 -0.80
C SER A 77 7.05 -7.35 -1.20
N ARG A 78 7.11 -7.74 -2.49
CA ARG A 78 6.47 -8.94 -3.03
C ARG A 78 7.44 -10.10 -3.22
N ILE A 79 8.75 -9.89 -3.08
CA ILE A 79 9.79 -10.90 -3.40
C ILE A 79 10.82 -11.13 -2.28
N HIS A 80 10.65 -10.50 -1.12
CA HIS A 80 11.60 -10.59 -0.01
C HIS A 80 11.53 -11.94 0.74
N HIS A 81 12.62 -12.25 1.45
CA HIS A 81 12.70 -13.34 2.43
C HIS A 81 13.17 -12.82 3.80
N GLN A 82 12.96 -11.52 4.08
CA GLN A 82 13.35 -10.90 5.34
C GLN A 82 12.47 -11.37 6.50
N ASP A 83 13.09 -11.58 7.66
CA ASP A 83 12.40 -11.91 8.91
C ASP A 83 11.53 -10.75 9.41
N GLU A 84 10.38 -11.08 9.98
CA GLU A 84 9.45 -10.13 10.57
C GLU A 84 10.13 -9.22 11.62
N GLU A 85 10.99 -9.78 12.47
CA GLU A 85 11.72 -9.00 13.49
C GLU A 85 12.62 -7.91 12.89
N ILE A 86 13.18 -8.14 11.70
CA ILE A 86 14.01 -7.15 11.00
C ILE A 86 13.12 -6.01 10.51
N LEU A 87 11.96 -6.33 9.94
CA LEU A 87 11.00 -5.34 9.44
C LEU A 87 10.41 -4.49 10.59
N ILE A 88 10.08 -5.12 11.72
CA ILE A 88 9.65 -4.40 12.93
C ILE A 88 10.72 -3.41 13.40
N LYS A 89 12.00 -3.81 13.40
CA LYS A 89 13.10 -2.89 13.73
C LYS A 89 13.19 -1.70 12.77
N LYS A 90 12.81 -1.86 11.49
CA LYS A 90 12.77 -0.75 10.53
C LYS A 90 11.65 0.25 10.85
N LEU A 91 10.51 -0.23 11.38
CA LEU A 91 9.40 0.64 11.82
C LEU A 91 9.80 1.60 12.95
N GLU A 92 10.79 1.26 13.77
CA GLU A 92 11.32 2.17 14.80
C GLU A 92 11.80 3.50 14.23
N THR A 93 12.19 3.55 12.95
CA THR A 93 12.52 4.80 12.25
C THR A 93 11.37 5.81 12.31
N ILE A 94 10.11 5.37 12.22
CA ILE A 94 8.95 6.27 12.32
C ILE A 94 8.85 6.87 13.74
N LYS A 95 9.12 6.05 14.77
CA LYS A 95 9.09 6.49 16.17
C LYS A 95 10.22 7.49 16.44
N GLU A 96 11.41 7.23 15.92
CA GLU A 96 12.56 8.16 15.97
C GLU A 96 12.20 9.51 15.30
N LEU A 97 11.65 9.48 14.08
CA LEU A 97 11.25 10.69 13.35
C LEU A 97 10.21 11.51 14.12
N ARG A 98 9.19 10.87 14.69
CA ARG A 98 8.18 11.55 15.52
C ARG A 98 8.79 12.19 16.76
N LYS A 99 9.70 11.49 17.43
CA LYS A 99 10.37 11.96 18.66
C LYS A 99 11.24 13.17 18.38
N GLU A 100 12.03 13.14 17.31
CA GLU A 100 12.90 14.25 16.92
C GLU A 100 12.12 15.42 16.32
N ASN A 101 10.96 15.15 15.71
CA ASN A 101 10.15 16.14 15.00
C ASN A 101 8.68 16.12 15.47
N PRO A 102 8.36 16.57 16.70
CA PRO A 102 7.00 16.43 17.26
C PRO A 102 5.89 17.07 16.42
N ASN A 103 6.21 18.12 15.66
CA ASN A 103 5.27 18.87 14.83
C ASN A 103 5.17 18.38 13.38
N LEU A 104 5.99 17.41 12.97
CA LEU A 104 6.01 16.88 11.60
C LEU A 104 4.68 16.19 11.28
N LYS A 105 4.05 16.53 10.16
CA LYS A 105 2.86 15.82 9.69
C LYS A 105 3.24 14.57 8.90
N ILE A 106 3.00 13.39 9.45
CA ILE A 106 3.39 12.11 8.81
C ILE A 106 2.16 11.43 8.21
N PHE A 107 2.08 11.42 6.89
CA PHE A 107 1.06 10.73 6.11
C PHE A 107 1.68 9.49 5.49
N ALA A 108 1.23 8.32 5.93
CA ALA A 108 1.77 7.04 5.52
C ALA A 108 0.80 6.29 4.60
N PHE A 109 1.36 5.39 3.80
CA PHE A 109 0.59 4.36 3.13
C PHE A 109 1.35 3.06 3.01
N GLN A 110 0.63 1.95 2.92
CA GLN A 110 1.19 0.61 2.71
C GLN A 110 0.23 -0.24 1.89
N CYS A 111 0.72 -0.89 0.85
CA CYS A 111 -0.11 -1.73 0.01
C CYS A 111 -0.43 -3.07 0.69
N ILE A 112 -1.66 -3.56 0.46
CA ILE A 112 -1.94 -4.99 0.59
C ILE A 112 -1.23 -5.70 -0.57
N MET A 113 -0.48 -6.77 -0.27
CA MET A 113 0.19 -7.56 -1.31
C MET A 113 -0.82 -8.05 -2.35
N ARG A 114 -0.61 -7.71 -3.62
CA ARG A 114 -1.50 -8.11 -4.73
C ARG A 114 -1.42 -9.60 -5.03
N CYS A 115 -2.34 -10.08 -5.87
CA CYS A 115 -2.31 -11.42 -6.45
C CYS A 115 -2.91 -11.32 -7.87
N PRO A 116 -2.09 -11.05 -8.90
CA PRO A 116 -2.57 -10.77 -10.24
C PRO A 116 -3.26 -11.99 -10.87
N SER A 117 -4.27 -11.75 -11.72
CA SER A 117 -5.06 -12.80 -12.39
C SER A 117 -4.38 -13.41 -13.63
N TYR A 118 -3.09 -13.17 -13.79
CA TYR A 118 -2.28 -13.59 -14.92
C TYR A 118 -0.91 -14.09 -14.45
N SER A 119 -0.24 -14.84 -15.32
CA SER A 119 1.12 -15.31 -15.10
C SER A 119 2.12 -14.32 -15.71
N SER A 120 3.03 -13.81 -14.89
CA SER A 120 4.10 -12.89 -15.28
C SER A 120 5.12 -12.82 -14.14
N SER A 121 6.39 -12.90 -14.46
CA SER A 121 7.49 -12.73 -13.49
C SER A 121 8.09 -11.33 -13.46
N ASP A 122 7.54 -10.32 -14.17
CA ASP A 122 8.16 -8.98 -14.22
C ASP A 122 8.22 -8.29 -12.83
N GLU A 123 7.16 -8.43 -12.02
CA GLU A 123 7.06 -7.81 -10.68
C GLU A 123 6.90 -8.84 -9.55
N GLU A 124 6.76 -10.11 -9.90
CA GLU A 124 6.52 -11.24 -9.01
C GLU A 124 7.74 -12.18 -8.99
N PRO A 125 7.80 -13.17 -8.08
CA PRO A 125 8.81 -14.23 -8.14
C PRO A 125 8.80 -14.99 -9.47
N ASP A 126 9.92 -15.60 -9.81
CA ASP A 126 10.09 -16.22 -11.13
C ASP A 126 9.05 -17.32 -11.44
N TYR A 127 8.59 -18.05 -10.42
CA TYR A 127 7.55 -19.08 -10.59
C TYR A 127 6.18 -18.51 -11.01
N TYR A 128 5.94 -17.20 -10.87
CA TYR A 128 4.70 -16.59 -11.36
C TYR A 128 4.59 -16.62 -12.88
N GLU A 129 5.70 -16.76 -13.62
CA GLU A 129 5.68 -16.93 -15.07
C GLU A 129 4.84 -18.16 -15.48
N GLU A 130 4.84 -19.21 -14.66
CA GLU A 130 4.14 -20.46 -14.94
C GLU A 130 2.88 -20.64 -14.08
N TYR A 131 2.93 -20.24 -12.80
CA TYR A 131 1.91 -20.58 -11.80
C TYR A 131 1.11 -19.37 -11.27
N GLY A 132 1.39 -18.15 -11.72
CA GLY A 132 0.75 -16.94 -11.19
C GLY A 132 -0.77 -16.97 -11.27
N LYS A 133 -1.31 -17.36 -12.44
CA LYS A 133 -2.75 -17.52 -12.63
C LYS A 133 -3.34 -18.59 -11.71
N GLN A 134 -2.68 -19.73 -11.55
CA GLN A 134 -3.16 -20.84 -10.73
C GLN A 134 -3.20 -20.45 -9.25
N ILE A 135 -2.20 -19.70 -8.77
CA ILE A 135 -2.18 -19.14 -7.41
C ILE A 135 -3.37 -18.19 -7.22
N HIS A 136 -3.65 -17.32 -8.20
CA HIS A 136 -4.81 -16.45 -8.16
C HIS A 136 -6.13 -17.23 -8.08
N ASP A 137 -6.34 -18.18 -8.99
CA ASP A 137 -7.53 -19.02 -9.04
C ASP A 137 -7.72 -19.82 -7.74
N LEU A 138 -6.63 -20.30 -7.14
CA LEU A 138 -6.64 -20.98 -5.83
C LEU A 138 -7.14 -20.03 -4.74
N GLY A 139 -6.63 -18.80 -4.72
CA GLY A 139 -7.06 -17.77 -3.79
C GLY A 139 -8.55 -17.45 -3.90
N GLU A 140 -9.06 -17.28 -5.12
CA GLU A 140 -10.49 -17.09 -5.37
C GLU A 140 -11.31 -18.29 -4.86
N ALA A 141 -10.90 -19.51 -5.21
CA ALA A 141 -11.60 -20.73 -4.80
C ALA A 141 -11.66 -20.88 -3.27
N VAL A 142 -10.55 -20.60 -2.58
CA VAL A 142 -10.47 -20.61 -1.11
C VAL A 142 -11.38 -19.55 -0.51
N ASN A 143 -11.31 -18.31 -1.00
CA ASN A 143 -12.10 -17.23 -0.43
C ASN A 143 -13.60 -17.44 -0.67
N MET A 144 -14.02 -17.85 -1.88
CA MET A 144 -15.41 -18.20 -2.19
C MET A 144 -15.94 -19.34 -1.32
N HIS A 145 -15.09 -20.31 -0.97
CA HIS A 145 -15.49 -21.38 -0.05
C HIS A 145 -15.69 -20.85 1.38
N GLN A 146 -14.79 -20.01 1.88
CA GLN A 146 -14.90 -19.40 3.22
C GLN A 146 -16.17 -18.56 3.39
N VAL A 147 -16.62 -17.88 2.33
CA VAL A 147 -17.86 -17.09 2.36
C VAL A 147 -19.11 -17.90 1.99
N GLY A 148 -18.99 -19.23 1.80
CA GLY A 148 -20.12 -20.13 1.57
C GLY A 148 -20.70 -20.11 0.15
N ILE A 149 -20.00 -19.53 -0.83
CA ILE A 149 -20.44 -19.45 -2.24
C ILE A 149 -20.13 -20.75 -2.99
N SER A 150 -19.02 -21.42 -2.64
CA SER A 150 -18.58 -22.65 -3.31
C SER A 150 -18.39 -23.82 -2.34
N GLN A 151 -18.51 -25.04 -2.86
CA GLN A 151 -18.31 -26.28 -2.10
C GLN A 151 -16.83 -26.70 -2.00
N GLY A 152 -15.89 -25.83 -2.40
CA GLY A 152 -14.44 -26.07 -2.23
C GLY A 152 -13.81 -27.15 -3.14
N GLN A 153 -14.57 -27.77 -4.04
CA GLN A 153 -14.07 -28.84 -4.92
C GLN A 153 -12.82 -28.44 -5.71
N ARG A 154 -12.83 -27.22 -6.29
CA ARG A 154 -11.72 -26.66 -7.08
C ARG A 154 -10.43 -26.44 -6.27
N ILE A 155 -10.52 -26.29 -4.95
CA ILE A 155 -9.34 -26.03 -4.11
C ILE A 155 -8.37 -27.21 -4.22
N SER A 156 -8.87 -28.43 -4.03
CA SER A 156 -8.03 -29.64 -4.05
C SER A 156 -7.40 -29.94 -5.41
N GLU A 157 -8.04 -29.47 -6.49
CA GLU A 157 -7.55 -29.61 -7.86
C GLU A 157 -6.42 -28.61 -8.10
N LEU A 158 -6.68 -27.32 -7.86
CA LEU A 158 -5.71 -26.25 -8.06
C LEU A 158 -4.48 -26.38 -7.16
N THR A 159 -4.63 -26.84 -5.92
CA THR A 159 -3.49 -27.10 -5.02
C THR A 159 -2.54 -28.17 -5.58
N LYS A 160 -3.01 -29.14 -6.38
CA LYS A 160 -2.15 -30.16 -6.99
C LYS A 160 -1.43 -29.66 -8.25
N GLU A 161 -1.92 -28.58 -8.86
CA GLU A 161 -1.33 -27.99 -10.06
C GLU A 161 -0.12 -27.11 -9.76
N ILE A 162 0.04 -26.68 -8.50
CA ILE A 162 1.09 -25.76 -8.06
C ILE A 162 2.06 -26.51 -7.14
N PRO A 163 3.38 -26.42 -7.36
CA PRO A 163 4.36 -26.93 -6.40
C PRO A 163 4.15 -26.37 -5.00
N GLU A 164 4.20 -27.24 -3.99
CA GLU A 164 3.96 -26.90 -2.58
C GLU A 164 4.87 -25.76 -2.11
N GLU A 165 6.15 -25.79 -2.49
CA GLU A 165 7.14 -24.75 -2.19
C GLU A 165 6.72 -23.34 -2.67
N TYR A 166 6.00 -23.23 -3.79
CA TYR A 166 5.56 -21.93 -4.31
C TYR A 166 4.32 -21.42 -3.57
N ILE A 167 3.44 -22.31 -3.12
CA ILE A 167 2.32 -21.96 -2.24
C ILE A 167 2.87 -21.48 -0.90
N GLU A 168 3.78 -22.23 -0.29
CA GLU A 168 4.39 -21.89 1.01
C GLU A 168 5.13 -20.55 0.97
N ASP A 169 5.94 -20.33 -0.08
CA ASP A 169 6.64 -19.07 -0.30
C ASP A 169 5.65 -17.89 -0.48
N PHE A 170 4.62 -18.04 -1.29
CA PHE A 170 3.62 -16.99 -1.47
C PHE A 170 2.86 -16.67 -0.18
N ILE A 171 2.36 -17.70 0.53
CA ILE A 171 1.56 -17.52 1.74
C ILE A 171 2.40 -16.93 2.88
N SER A 172 3.65 -17.37 3.05
CA SER A 172 4.52 -16.86 4.12
C SER A 172 4.85 -15.37 3.96
N ARG A 173 5.20 -14.92 2.75
CA ARG A 173 5.46 -13.49 2.48
C ARG A 173 4.19 -12.65 2.60
N ARG A 174 3.05 -13.21 2.17
CA ARG A 174 1.75 -12.57 2.34
C ARG A 174 1.38 -12.38 3.82
N GLU A 175 1.65 -13.38 4.66
CA GLU A 175 1.47 -13.27 6.11
C GLU A 175 2.28 -12.11 6.67
N ILE A 176 3.57 -12.02 6.30
CA ILE A 176 4.46 -10.93 6.75
C ILE A 176 3.93 -9.57 6.30
N ASN A 177 3.49 -9.43 5.03
CA ASN A 177 2.89 -8.18 4.55
C ASN A 177 1.63 -7.80 5.37
N ARG A 178 0.77 -8.77 5.67
CA ARG A 178 -0.41 -8.54 6.51
C ARG A 178 -0.01 -8.12 7.92
N GLN A 179 0.96 -8.79 8.55
CA GLN A 179 1.46 -8.40 9.87
C GLN A 179 2.06 -6.99 9.86
N MET A 180 2.80 -6.60 8.82
CA MET A 180 3.30 -5.23 8.71
C MET A 180 2.18 -4.20 8.59
N ASN A 181 1.13 -4.49 7.79
CA ASN A 181 -0.06 -3.63 7.76
C ASN A 181 -0.68 -3.48 9.17
N MET A 182 -0.76 -4.57 9.94
CA MET A 182 -1.23 -4.51 11.33
C MET A 182 -0.35 -3.62 12.20
N ASN A 183 0.98 -3.75 12.13
CA ASN A 183 1.91 -2.94 12.92
C ASN A 183 1.85 -1.45 12.52
N VAL A 184 1.64 -1.13 11.25
CA VAL A 184 1.48 0.26 10.78
C VAL A 184 0.18 0.88 11.27
N ILE A 185 -0.90 0.10 11.39
CA ILE A 185 -2.14 0.55 12.05
C ILE A 185 -1.88 0.87 13.53
N ASP A 186 -1.06 0.08 14.23
CA ASP A 186 -0.71 0.35 15.63
C ASP A 186 0.09 1.66 15.75
N LEU A 187 1.02 1.94 14.82
CA LEU A 187 1.71 3.24 14.79
C LEU A 187 0.75 4.43 14.65
N LEU A 188 -0.34 4.29 13.89
CA LEU A 188 -1.38 5.31 13.78
C LEU A 188 -2.18 5.46 15.08
N GLN A 189 -2.52 4.34 15.71
CA GLN A 189 -3.25 4.31 16.98
C GLN A 189 -2.43 4.98 18.09
N GLU A 190 -1.13 4.68 18.16
CA GLU A 190 -0.17 5.21 19.13
C GLU A 190 0.20 6.69 18.87
N GLY A 191 -0.25 7.27 17.75
CA GLY A 191 -0.06 8.69 17.42
C GLY A 191 1.28 9.01 16.75
N TYR A 192 2.00 8.00 16.25
CA TYR A 192 3.20 8.22 15.45
C TYR A 192 2.87 8.71 14.04
N LEU A 193 1.69 8.35 13.50
CA LEU A 193 1.21 8.79 12.19
C LEU A 193 0.01 9.76 12.33
N ASP A 194 -0.12 10.71 11.40
CA ASP A 194 -1.26 11.63 11.33
C ASP A 194 -2.37 11.11 10.39
N SER A 195 -2.01 10.32 9.38
CA SER A 195 -2.94 9.72 8.40
C SER A 195 -2.37 8.42 7.87
N LEU A 196 -3.25 7.46 7.55
CA LEU A 196 -2.88 6.19 6.92
C LEU A 196 -3.84 5.86 5.78
N ILE A 197 -3.28 5.43 4.65
CA ILE A 197 -4.02 4.82 3.55
C ILE A 197 -3.46 3.41 3.31
N ILE A 198 -4.33 2.42 3.14
CA ILE A 198 -3.94 1.06 2.76
C ILE A 198 -4.54 0.79 1.38
N PRO A 199 -3.84 1.15 0.29
CA PRO A 199 -4.32 0.90 -1.06
C PRO A 199 -4.24 -0.58 -1.46
N GLN A 200 -4.97 -0.92 -2.52
CA GLN A 200 -4.93 -2.25 -3.14
C GLN A 200 -4.54 -2.14 -4.60
N ASP A 201 -3.47 -2.83 -4.98
CA ASP A 201 -3.07 -3.02 -6.37
C ASP A 201 -3.70 -4.31 -6.92
N ASP A 202 -4.14 -4.31 -8.18
CA ASP A 202 -4.88 -5.39 -8.85
C ASP A 202 -5.94 -6.07 -7.96
N SER A 203 -6.95 -5.29 -7.58
CA SER A 203 -7.98 -5.77 -6.66
C SER A 203 -9.07 -6.60 -7.35
N THR A 204 -9.58 -7.60 -6.63
CA THR A 204 -10.68 -8.47 -7.06
C THR A 204 -11.69 -8.65 -5.94
N THR A 205 -12.93 -9.00 -6.29
CA THR A 205 -14.02 -9.21 -5.31
C THR A 205 -13.73 -10.38 -4.36
N TYR A 206 -13.09 -11.44 -4.88
CA TYR A 206 -12.65 -12.59 -4.10
C TYR A 206 -11.16 -12.83 -4.31
N GLY A 207 -10.53 -13.49 -3.36
CA GLY A 207 -9.14 -13.91 -3.47
C GLY A 207 -8.31 -13.58 -2.24
N TYR A 208 -7.01 -13.82 -2.35
CA TYR A 208 -6.05 -13.56 -1.28
C TYR A 208 -6.05 -12.08 -0.81
N PRO A 209 -6.04 -11.06 -1.71
CA PRO A 209 -6.15 -9.66 -1.30
C PRO A 209 -7.45 -9.30 -0.58
N ALA A 210 -8.58 -9.89 -1.00
CA ALA A 210 -9.87 -9.66 -0.35
C ALA A 210 -9.89 -10.26 1.07
N MET A 211 -9.29 -11.44 1.27
CA MET A 211 -9.15 -12.05 2.59
C MET A 211 -8.32 -11.18 3.53
N ASP A 212 -7.16 -10.67 3.10
CA ASP A 212 -6.36 -9.79 3.96
C ASP A 212 -7.03 -8.47 4.24
N GLN A 213 -7.70 -7.89 3.23
CA GLN A 213 -8.47 -6.67 3.40
C GLN A 213 -9.53 -6.83 4.50
N LYS A 214 -10.22 -7.99 4.54
CA LYS A 214 -11.19 -8.28 5.59
C LYS A 214 -10.55 -8.25 6.97
N VAL A 215 -9.43 -8.95 7.17
CA VAL A 215 -8.71 -8.97 8.47
C VAL A 215 -8.23 -7.57 8.86
N ILE A 216 -7.72 -6.79 7.91
CA ILE A 216 -7.26 -5.41 8.14
C ILE A 216 -8.44 -4.51 8.54
N ARG A 217 -9.59 -4.62 7.85
CA ARG A 217 -10.81 -3.87 8.18
C ARG A 217 -11.34 -4.23 9.57
N GLU A 218 -11.30 -5.51 9.94
CA GLU A 218 -11.68 -5.97 11.29
C GLU A 218 -10.80 -5.30 12.36
N LYS A 219 -9.46 -5.31 12.20
CA LYS A 219 -8.56 -4.60 13.12
C LYS A 219 -8.88 -3.11 13.24
N ILE A 220 -9.11 -2.42 12.11
CA ILE A 220 -9.44 -0.98 12.11
C ILE A 220 -10.74 -0.72 12.86
N GLN A 221 -11.73 -1.59 12.68
CA GLN A 221 -13.01 -1.50 13.39
C GLN A 221 -12.83 -1.72 14.91
N GLU A 222 -12.08 -2.74 15.31
CA GLU A 222 -11.79 -3.04 16.71
C GLU A 222 -11.09 -1.89 17.43
N LEU A 223 -10.19 -1.19 16.74
CA LEU A 223 -9.46 -0.03 17.27
C LEU A 223 -10.23 1.30 17.14
N GLY A 224 -11.42 1.30 16.52
CA GLY A 224 -12.21 2.51 16.32
C GLY A 224 -11.57 3.53 15.36
N LEU A 225 -10.81 3.05 14.37
CA LEU A 225 -10.03 3.88 13.44
C LEU A 225 -10.68 4.07 12.06
N ILE A 226 -11.97 3.74 11.91
CA ILE A 226 -12.69 3.76 10.62
C ILE A 226 -12.58 5.12 9.91
N ASP A 227 -12.66 6.23 10.66
CA ASP A 227 -12.56 7.59 10.09
C ASP A 227 -11.11 8.08 9.90
N ARG A 228 -10.12 7.27 10.30
CA ARG A 228 -8.69 7.62 10.29
C ARG A 228 -7.85 6.83 9.29
N VAL A 229 -8.34 5.65 8.86
CA VAL A 229 -7.68 4.80 7.87
C VAL A 229 -8.56 4.66 6.64
N LEU A 230 -8.03 5.02 5.48
CA LEU A 230 -8.70 4.78 4.20
C LEU A 230 -8.20 3.49 3.58
N ILE A 231 -9.12 2.69 3.04
CA ILE A 231 -8.80 1.47 2.28
C ILE A 231 -9.61 1.49 1.01
N TYR A 232 -8.92 1.58 -0.12
CA TYR A 232 -9.51 1.67 -1.45
C TYR A 232 -8.59 1.00 -2.48
N PRO A 233 -9.09 0.66 -3.69
CA PRO A 233 -8.24 0.18 -4.77
C PRO A 233 -7.55 1.33 -5.52
N GLY A 234 -6.35 1.05 -6.03
CA GLY A 234 -5.49 2.02 -6.67
C GLY A 234 -4.29 2.38 -5.79
N ALA A 235 -3.10 1.96 -6.22
CA ALA A 235 -1.84 2.25 -5.54
C ALA A 235 -1.11 3.45 -6.14
N ASP A 236 -1.08 3.57 -7.48
CA ASP A 236 -0.24 4.55 -8.19
C ASP A 236 -0.64 6.02 -7.96
N GLU A 237 -1.88 6.28 -7.53
CA GLU A 237 -2.38 7.63 -7.24
C GLU A 237 -2.24 8.04 -5.76
N VAL A 238 -1.89 7.11 -4.86
CA VAL A 238 -1.97 7.32 -3.41
C VAL A 238 -1.14 8.53 -2.95
N GLU A 239 0.04 8.71 -3.53
CA GLU A 239 0.93 9.81 -3.19
C GLU A 239 0.36 11.15 -3.64
N LEU A 240 -0.21 11.21 -4.86
CA LEU A 240 -0.84 12.43 -5.37
C LEU A 240 -2.04 12.83 -4.50
N THR A 241 -2.82 11.83 -4.06
CA THR A 241 -3.93 12.02 -3.12
C THR A 241 -3.44 12.52 -1.76
N LEU A 242 -2.35 11.96 -1.22
CA LEU A 242 -1.75 12.42 0.03
C LEU A 242 -1.13 13.81 -0.08
N PHE A 243 -0.57 14.19 -1.23
CA PHE A 243 -0.13 15.56 -1.49
C PHE A 243 -1.30 16.54 -1.49
N ALA A 244 -2.40 16.21 -2.19
CA ALA A 244 -3.60 17.03 -2.14
C ALA A 244 -4.11 17.21 -0.69
N ARG A 245 -4.12 16.14 0.11
CA ARG A 245 -4.45 16.19 1.54
C ARG A 245 -3.46 17.04 2.35
N MET A 246 -2.16 16.96 2.09
CA MET A 246 -1.12 17.74 2.76
C MET A 246 -1.30 19.24 2.46
N LEU A 247 -1.56 19.61 1.21
CA LEU A 247 -1.82 21.00 0.83
C LEU A 247 -3.09 21.56 1.48
N ASN A 248 -4.14 20.75 1.56
CA ASN A 248 -5.37 21.11 2.28
C ASN A 248 -5.11 21.31 3.78
N THR A 249 -4.29 20.45 4.39
CA THR A 249 -3.82 20.60 5.78
C THR A 249 -3.05 21.91 5.98
N ILE A 250 -2.09 22.22 5.10
CA ILE A 250 -1.31 23.47 5.13
C ILE A 250 -2.22 24.70 5.04
N LYS A 251 -3.24 24.65 4.18
CA LYS A 251 -4.15 25.77 3.91
C LYS A 251 -5.35 25.83 4.86
N GLY A 252 -5.50 24.87 5.77
CA GLY A 252 -6.68 24.73 6.63
C GLY A 252 -7.99 24.58 5.85
N LYS A 253 -7.96 23.93 4.69
CA LYS A 253 -9.12 23.76 3.79
C LYS A 253 -9.68 22.35 3.86
N CYS A 254 -10.99 22.23 3.77
CA CYS A 254 -11.70 20.97 3.61
C CYS A 254 -12.67 21.11 2.42
N PRO A 255 -12.18 20.90 1.17
CA PRO A 255 -13.01 21.04 -0.01
C PRO A 255 -14.10 19.96 -0.03
N LYS A 256 -15.29 20.32 -0.52
CA LYS A 256 -16.37 19.37 -0.79
C LYS A 256 -16.33 18.96 -2.25
N VAL A 257 -16.33 17.66 -2.52
CA VAL A 257 -16.33 17.09 -3.87
C VAL A 257 -17.72 16.54 -4.16
N TYR A 258 -18.24 16.82 -5.36
CA TYR A 258 -19.49 16.24 -5.86
C TYR A 258 -19.19 15.41 -7.10
N VAL A 259 -19.49 14.11 -7.04
CA VAL A 259 -19.28 13.19 -8.16
C VAL A 259 -20.51 13.20 -9.07
N LYS A 260 -20.30 13.56 -10.34
CA LYS A 260 -21.33 13.51 -11.38
C LYS A 260 -21.05 12.35 -12.32
N TYR A 261 -21.95 11.36 -12.32
CA TYR A 261 -21.87 10.22 -13.23
C TYR A 261 -22.49 10.56 -14.59
N ALA A 262 -21.97 9.95 -15.65
CA ALA A 262 -22.54 10.08 -17.00
C ALA A 262 -23.98 9.53 -17.06
N CYS A 263 -24.25 8.43 -16.35
CA CYS A 263 -25.59 7.90 -16.11
C CYS A 263 -25.62 7.09 -14.81
N GLU A 264 -26.82 6.81 -14.29
CA GLU A 264 -26.98 6.04 -13.04
C GLU A 264 -26.38 4.63 -13.11
N LYS A 265 -26.44 3.98 -14.28
CA LYS A 265 -25.87 2.63 -14.46
C LYS A 265 -24.36 2.61 -14.30
N SER A 266 -23.66 3.73 -14.57
CA SER A 266 -22.21 3.82 -14.42
C SER A 266 -21.74 3.56 -12.99
N LYS A 267 -22.58 3.86 -12.00
CA LYS A 267 -22.28 3.64 -10.56
C LYS A 267 -22.00 2.18 -10.23
N GLN A 268 -22.73 1.28 -10.88
CA GLN A 268 -22.70 -0.16 -10.60
C GLN A 268 -21.67 -0.94 -11.43
N ILE A 269 -20.95 -0.26 -12.33
CA ILE A 269 -19.89 -0.89 -13.11
C ILE A 269 -18.73 -1.15 -12.15
N VAL A 270 -18.21 -2.38 -12.16
CA VAL A 270 -16.91 -2.72 -11.54
C VAL A 270 -15.86 -2.53 -12.63
N PRO A 271 -14.97 -1.52 -12.54
CA PRO A 271 -13.93 -1.33 -13.54
C PRO A 271 -12.91 -2.48 -13.53
N LEU A 272 -12.08 -2.55 -14.57
CA LEU A 272 -10.97 -3.51 -14.58
C LEU A 272 -9.99 -3.16 -13.45
N TYR A 273 -9.43 -4.19 -12.81
CA TYR A 273 -8.48 -4.09 -11.69
C TYR A 273 -9.07 -3.53 -10.38
N GLU A 274 -10.39 -3.36 -10.35
CA GLU A 274 -11.16 -2.89 -9.20
C GLU A 274 -11.99 -4.03 -8.61
N GLY A 275 -12.01 -4.16 -7.28
CA GLY A 275 -12.82 -5.16 -6.56
C GLY A 275 -14.25 -4.71 -6.25
N PHE A 276 -14.56 -3.42 -6.48
CA PHE A 276 -15.79 -2.77 -6.05
C PHE A 276 -16.45 -1.96 -7.18
N PRO A 277 -17.76 -1.69 -7.10
CA PRO A 277 -18.44 -0.80 -8.02
C PRO A 277 -17.84 0.62 -8.00
N LEU A 278 -17.91 1.32 -9.14
CA LEU A 278 -17.33 2.65 -9.32
C LEU A 278 -17.81 3.66 -8.27
N ASP A 279 -19.07 3.58 -7.83
CA ASP A 279 -19.58 4.51 -6.81
C ASP A 279 -18.92 4.35 -5.45
N SER A 280 -18.42 3.16 -5.14
CA SER A 280 -17.75 2.82 -3.90
C SER A 280 -16.29 3.27 -3.96
N THR A 281 -15.63 3.15 -5.11
CA THR A 281 -14.22 3.53 -5.28
C THR A 281 -14.01 5.04 -5.26
N VAL A 282 -14.99 5.83 -5.74
CA VAL A 282 -14.94 7.30 -5.75
C VAL A 282 -15.54 7.98 -4.52
N ALA A 283 -15.99 7.20 -3.52
CA ALA A 283 -16.63 7.71 -2.31
C ALA A 283 -15.66 8.07 -1.17
N TYR A 284 -14.38 7.70 -1.29
CA TYR A 284 -13.34 7.89 -0.27
C TYR A 284 -12.77 9.32 -0.20
#